data_AF-A0A450Y6W3-F1
#
_entry.id   AF-A0A450Y6W3-F1
#
_cell.length_a   1.000
_cell.length_b   1.000
_cell.length_c   1.000
_cell.angle_alpha   90.00
_cell.angle_beta   90.00
_cell.angle_gamma   90.00
#
_symmetry.space_group_name_H-M   'P 1'
#
loop_
_entity.id
_entity.type
_entity.pdbx_description
1 polymer ?
#
loop_
_entity_poly.entity_id
_entity_poly.type
_entity_poly.pdbx_seq_one_letter_code
_entity_poly.pdbx_strand_id
1 'polypeptide(L)' 'MSHDQNFKNLILDYPRAALEFFASEEATAIPPTARITPVRQEQ' A
#
# COMPACT_ATOMS: atom_id res chain seq x y z
N MET A 1 -6.64 -18.22 -7.00
CA MET A 1 -5.85 -18.30 -5.77
C MET A 1 -4.54 -17.51 -5.84
N SER A 2 -3.67 -17.67 -6.86
CA SER A 2 -2.36 -16.98 -6.93
C SER A 2 -2.43 -15.47 -7.26
N HIS A 3 -3.39 -15.05 -8.08
CA HIS A 3 -3.52 -13.65 -8.52
C HIS A 3 -3.74 -12.68 -7.35
N ASP A 4 -4.59 -13.07 -6.40
CA ASP A 4 -4.91 -12.27 -5.21
C ASP A 4 -3.70 -12.09 -4.29
N GLN A 5 -2.87 -13.12 -4.18
CA GLN A 5 -1.65 -13.08 -3.39
C GLN A 5 -0.55 -12.24 -4.06
N ASN A 6 -0.40 -12.33 -5.39
CA ASN A 6 0.53 -11.47 -6.12
C ASN A 6 0.14 -9.99 -5.99
N PHE A 7 -1.15 -9.69 -6.05
CA PHE A 7 -1.65 -8.34 -5.84
C PHE A 7 -1.39 -7.82 -4.42
N LYS A 8 -1.65 -8.65 -3.40
CA LYS A 8 -1.33 -8.32 -1.99
C LYS A 8 0.16 -8.09 -1.77
N ASN A 9 1.02 -8.90 -2.39
CA ASN A 9 2.47 -8.71 -2.32
C ASN A 9 2.91 -7.40 -2.98
N LEU A 10 2.32 -7.03 -4.12
CA LEU A 10 2.62 -5.77 -4.79
C LEU A 10 2.34 -4.55 -3.89
N ILE A 11 1.23 -4.57 -3.14
CA ILE A 11 0.91 -3.50 -2.19
C ILE A 11 1.93 -3.42 -1.06
N LEU A 12 2.46 -4.56 -0.61
CA LEU A 12 3.47 -4.60 0.46
C LEU A 12 4.84 -4.16 -0.02
N ASP A 13 5.20 -4.49 -1.26
CA ASP A 13 6.48 -4.12 -1.88
C ASP A 13 6.52 -2.64 -2.29
N TYR A 14 5.36 -2.10 -2.69
CA TYR A 14 5.22 -0.72 -3.18
C TYR A 14 4.10 0.04 -2.46
N PRO A 15 4.17 0.19 -1.12
CA PRO A 15 3.07 0.72 -0.34
C PRO A 15 2.74 2.18 -0.69
N ARG A 16 3.75 2.97 -1.07
CA ARG A 16 3.53 4.36 -1.48
C ARG A 16 2.84 4.47 -2.83
N ALA A 17 3.31 3.74 -3.83
CA ALA A 17 2.67 3.72 -5.15
C ALA A 17 1.26 3.12 -5.08
N ALA A 18 1.05 2.13 -4.21
CA ALA A 18 -0.27 1.59 -3.94
C ALA A 18 -1.21 2.66 -3.35
N LEU A 19 -0.76 3.44 -2.35
CA LEU A 19 -1.56 4.53 -1.80
C LEU A 19 -1.83 5.62 -2.84
N GLU A 20 -0.84 6.01 -3.65
CA GLU A 20 -1.03 6.98 -4.74
C GLU A 20 -2.06 6.50 -5.79
N PHE A 21 -2.15 5.19 -6.01
CA PHE A 21 -3.10 4.60 -6.96
C PHE A 21 -4.51 4.42 -6.38
N PHE A 22 -4.62 3.93 -5.13
CA PHE A 22 -5.91 3.59 -4.51
C PHE A 22 -6.53 4.72 -3.68
N ALA A 23 -5.73 5.65 -3.17
CA ALA A 23 -6.10 6.71 -2.23
C ALA A 23 -5.27 7.97 -2.51
N SER A 24 -5.38 8.48 -3.75
CA SER A 24 -4.50 9.52 -4.28
C SER A 24 -4.58 10.83 -3.50
N GLU A 25 -5.78 11.21 -3.03
CA GLU A 25 -5.99 12.42 -2.23
C GLU A 25 -5.25 12.32 -0.90
N GLU A 26 -5.40 11.20 -0.19
CA GLU A 26 -4.76 10.93 1.09
C GLU A 26 -3.24 10.78 0.94
N ALA A 27 -2.77 10.21 -0.17
CA ALA A 27 -1.35 10.05 -0.45
C ALA A 27 -0.61 11.39 -0.53
N THR A 28 -1.27 12.47 -0.97
CA THR A 28 -0.66 13.81 -1.02
C THR A 28 -0.30 14.35 0.37
N ALA A 29 -1.04 13.93 1.40
CA ALA A 29 -0.81 14.37 2.78
C ALA A 29 0.36 13.61 3.45
N ILE A 30 0.86 12.54 2.85
CA ILE A 30 1.94 11.72 3.42
C ILE A 30 3.30 12.35 3.04
N PRO A 31 4.11 12.82 4.01
CA PRO A 31 5.43 13.36 3.71
C PRO A 31 6.34 12.32 3.02
N PRO A 32 7.29 12.74 2.16
CA PRO A 32 8.25 11.81 1.55
C PRO A 32 9.12 11.05 2.55
N THR A 33 9.33 11.62 3.74
CA THR A 33 10.11 11.03 4.84
C THR A 33 9.30 10.10 5.74
N ALA A 34 7.99 10.00 5.53
CA ALA A 34 7.14 9.14 6.34
C ALA A 34 7.43 7.67 6.05
N ARG A 35 7.58 6.88 7.12
CA ARG A 35 7.72 5.43 7.02
C ARG A 35 6.34 4.79 6.99
N ILE A 36 5.98 4.16 5.86
CA ILE A 36 4.75 3.39 5.73
C ILE A 36 4.99 1.99 6.29
N THR A 37 4.22 1.59 7.30
CA THR A 37 4.30 0.25 7.91
C THR A 37 2.98 -0.47 7.68
N PRO A 38 2.95 -1.50 6.81
CA PRO A 38 1.72 -2.25 6.56
C PRO A 38 1.31 -3.05 7.80
N VAL A 39 0.02 -3.03 8.13
CA VAL A 39 -0.56 -3.87 9.18
C VAL A 39 -1.41 -4.94 8.49
N ARG A 40 -1.09 -6.21 8.73
CA ARG A 40 -1.95 -7.32 8.29
C ARG A 40 -3.06 -7.50 9.31
N GLN A 41 -4.30 -7.42 8.87
CA GLN A 41 -5.45 -7.81 9.66
C GLN A 41 -6.01 -9.11 9.07
N GLU A 42 -5.95 -10.18 9.85
CA GLU A 42 -6.63 -11.44 9.52
C GLU A 42 -8.09 -11.29 9.96
N GLN A 43 -9.00 -11.38 8.99
CA GLN A 43 -10.46 -11.48 9.21
C GLN A 43 -10.84 -12.96 9.16
#